data_AF-A0AAU0F2B0-F1
#
_entry.id   AF-A0AAU0F2B0-F1
#
_cell.length_a   1.000
_cell.length_b   1.000
_cell.length_c   1.000
_cell.angle_alpha   90.00
_cell.angle_beta   90.00
_cell.angle_gamma   90.00
#
_symmetry.space_group_name_H-M   'P 1'
#
loop_
_entity.id
_entity.type
_entity.pdbx_description
1 polymer ?
#
loop_
_entity_poly.entity_id
_entity_poly.type
_entity_poly.pdbx_seq_one_letter_code
_entity_poly.pdbx_strand_id
1 'polypeptide(L)'
;MPVGTVASVKTVHQRELKDDIKAQIILGNTYHLYLRPKMEVMQEAGGLHKFMNWDRPILTDSGGYQVFSLSDSRKMTEEGVKFKSHIDGSYHFISPEKSMEIQRQIGADIFMAFDECTPYLVSTIKRKLQWK
;
A
#
# COMPACT_ATOMS: atom_id res chain seq x y z
N MET A 1 12.72 -1.18 -9.14
CA MET A 1 12.29 -1.35 -7.74
C MET A 1 11.41 -2.59 -7.67
N PRO A 2 11.94 -3.74 -7.20
CA PRO A 2 11.14 -4.95 -7.02
C PRO A 2 9.93 -4.71 -6.11
N VAL A 3 8.81 -5.37 -6.39
CA VAL A 3 7.55 -5.16 -5.66
C VAL A 3 7.36 -6.25 -4.60
N GLY A 4 7.30 -5.83 -3.34
CA GLY A 4 6.97 -6.63 -2.18
C GLY A 4 5.50 -6.46 -1.79
N THR A 5 4.69 -7.50 -2.01
CA THR A 5 3.24 -7.42 -1.81
C THR A 5 2.83 -7.71 -0.36
N VAL A 6 3.43 -8.72 0.29
CA VAL A 6 3.11 -9.11 1.67
C VAL A 6 4.40 -9.28 2.44
N ALA A 7 5.18 -8.19 2.50
CA ALA A 7 6.53 -8.15 3.08
C ALA A 7 7.52 -9.15 2.45
N SER A 8 7.28 -9.55 1.20
CA SER A 8 8.19 -10.38 0.42
C SER A 8 8.04 -10.06 -1.06
N VAL A 9 9.16 -10.04 -1.79
CA VAL A 9 9.12 -10.17 -3.25
C VAL A 9 8.85 -11.63 -3.56
N LYS A 10 7.82 -11.91 -4.34
CA LYS A 10 7.40 -13.30 -4.59
C LYS A 10 8.54 -14.08 -5.25
N THR A 11 8.74 -15.31 -4.78
CA THR A 11 9.68 -16.31 -5.31
C THR A 11 11.16 -15.92 -5.33
N VAL A 12 11.56 -14.86 -4.62
CA VAL A 12 12.96 -14.41 -4.57
C VAL A 12 13.38 -14.24 -3.11
N HIS A 13 14.52 -14.83 -2.73
CA HIS A 13 15.07 -14.64 -1.40
C HIS A 13 15.67 -13.24 -1.24
N GLN A 14 15.64 -12.69 -0.03
CA GLN A 14 16.22 -11.36 0.25
C GLN A 14 17.71 -11.29 -0.12
N ARG A 15 18.45 -12.40 0.05
CA ARG A 15 19.86 -12.49 -0.36
C ARG A 15 20.01 -12.29 -1.87
N GLU A 16 19.17 -12.93 -2.69
CA GLU A 16 19.23 -12.81 -4.15
C GLU A 16 18.90 -11.38 -4.60
N LEU A 17 17.90 -10.74 -3.95
CA LEU A 17 17.61 -9.32 -4.17
C LEU A 17 18.81 -8.43 -3.84
N LYS A 18 19.52 -8.75 -2.76
CA LYS A 18 20.61 -7.94 -2.22
C LYS A 18 21.91 -8.10 -3.02
N ASP A 19 22.28 -9.32 -3.34
CA ASP A 19 23.62 -9.71 -3.79
C ASP A 19 23.67 -9.96 -5.29
N ASP A 20 22.67 -10.65 -5.85
CA ASP A 20 22.62 -11.03 -7.27
C ASP A 20 21.97 -9.91 -8.11
N ILE A 21 20.76 -9.50 -7.73
CA ILE A 21 19.99 -8.44 -8.40
C ILE A 21 20.51 -7.05 -8.02
N LYS A 22 21.12 -6.93 -6.84
CA LYS A 22 21.68 -5.66 -6.31
C LYS A 22 20.64 -4.55 -6.20
N ALA A 23 19.39 -4.91 -5.87
CA ALA A 23 18.30 -3.97 -5.69
C ALA A 23 18.63 -2.96 -4.58
N GLN A 24 18.66 -1.67 -4.91
CA GLN A 24 18.94 -0.60 -3.94
C GLN A 24 17.72 -0.19 -3.12
N ILE A 25 16.52 -0.46 -3.64
CA ILE A 25 15.24 -0.09 -3.05
C ILE A 25 14.15 -1.04 -3.54
N ILE A 26 13.18 -1.32 -2.68
CA ILE A 26 11.98 -2.12 -2.99
C ILE A 26 10.70 -1.31 -2.74
N LEU A 27 9.60 -1.75 -3.35
CA LEU A 27 8.27 -1.17 -3.15
C LEU A 27 7.46 -2.07 -2.23
N GLY A 28 7.01 -1.55 -1.08
CA GLY A 28 6.05 -2.19 -0.21
C GLY A 28 4.62 -1.79 -0.56
N ASN A 29 3.72 -2.76 -0.67
CA ASN A 29 2.31 -2.47 -0.90
C ASN A 29 1.55 -2.22 0.41
N THR A 30 1.13 -0.99 0.65
CA THR A 30 0.46 -0.56 1.87
C THR A 30 -0.89 -1.24 2.06
N TYR A 31 -1.67 -1.42 0.98
CA TYR A 31 -3.00 -2.05 1.05
C TYR A 31 -2.92 -3.49 1.60
N HIS A 32 -2.00 -4.29 1.06
CA HIS A 32 -1.84 -5.66 1.50
C HIS A 32 -1.26 -5.75 2.91
N LEU A 33 -0.21 -4.98 3.22
CA LEU A 33 0.40 -4.95 4.55
C LEU A 33 -0.61 -4.53 5.64
N TYR A 34 -1.46 -3.55 5.32
CA TYR A 34 -2.53 -3.08 6.18
C TYR A 34 -3.53 -4.18 6.54
N LEU A 35 -3.97 -4.97 5.56
CA LEU A 35 -4.94 -6.05 5.79
C LEU A 35 -4.29 -7.31 6.40
N ARG A 36 -3.06 -7.61 6.01
CA ARG A 36 -2.29 -8.77 6.49
C ARG A 36 -0.79 -8.48 6.37
N PRO A 37 -0.02 -8.50 7.48
CA PRO A 37 -0.31 -9.13 8.77
C PRO A 37 -1.13 -8.29 9.77
N LYS A 38 -1.64 -7.12 9.35
CA LYS A 38 -2.19 -6.05 10.22
C LYS A 38 -1.10 -5.22 10.90
N MET A 39 -1.47 -4.00 11.29
CA MET A 39 -0.52 -3.01 11.80
C MET A 39 0.00 -3.31 13.20
N GLU A 40 -0.77 -4.00 14.03
CA GLU A 40 -0.33 -4.45 15.36
C GLU A 40 0.89 -5.37 15.24
N VAL A 41 0.80 -6.41 14.40
CA VAL A 41 1.92 -7.34 14.14
C VAL A 41 3.12 -6.61 13.52
N MET A 42 2.87 -5.67 12.62
CA MET A 42 3.94 -4.88 11.99
C MET A 42 4.70 -4.03 13.01
N GLN A 43 3.98 -3.42 13.97
CA GLN A 43 4.57 -2.64 15.05
C GLN A 43 5.34 -3.52 16.03
N GLU A 44 4.79 -4.67 16.43
CA GLU A 44 5.47 -5.63 17.31
C GLU A 44 6.77 -6.16 16.70
N ALA A 45 6.80 -6.37 15.38
CA ALA A 45 8.02 -6.73 14.67
C ALA A 45 9.06 -5.60 14.58
N GLY A 46 8.68 -4.37 14.94
CA GLY A 46 9.52 -3.18 14.86
C GLY A 46 9.67 -2.61 13.45
N GLY A 47 8.63 -2.76 12.62
CA GLY A 47 8.55 -2.22 11.27
C GLY A 47 8.93 -3.21 10.17
N LEU A 48 8.66 -2.81 8.92
CA LEU A 48 8.74 -3.68 7.75
C LEU A 48 10.16 -4.18 7.48
N HIS A 49 11.17 -3.33 7.66
CA HIS A 49 12.58 -3.71 7.51
C HIS A 49 12.94 -4.92 8.37
N LYS A 50 12.58 -4.89 9.66
CA LYS A 50 12.82 -6.00 10.59
C LYS A 50 11.96 -7.20 10.25
N PHE A 51 10.68 -6.98 9.95
CA PHE A 51 9.75 -8.05 9.61
C PHE A 51 10.22 -8.89 8.42
N MET A 52 10.77 -8.25 7.38
CA MET A 52 11.22 -8.94 6.16
C MET A 52 12.74 -9.17 6.06
N ASN A 53 13.49 -8.79 7.10
CA ASN A 53 14.95 -8.81 7.13
C ASN A 53 15.59 -8.10 5.91
N TRP A 54 15.15 -6.85 5.66
CA TRP A 54 15.64 -6.01 4.57
C TRP A 54 16.24 -4.71 5.13
N ASP A 55 17.52 -4.48 4.85
CA ASP A 55 18.32 -3.40 5.43
C ASP A 55 18.61 -2.24 4.46
N ARG A 56 17.94 -2.21 3.31
CA ARG A 56 18.03 -1.11 2.33
C ARG A 56 16.70 -0.35 2.27
N PRO A 57 16.64 0.81 1.60
CA PRO A 57 15.42 1.61 1.54
C PRO A 57 14.17 0.87 1.05
N ILE A 58 13.01 1.29 1.56
CA ILE A 58 11.68 0.86 1.15
C ILE A 58 10.84 2.09 0.79
N LEU A 59 10.22 2.04 -0.40
CA LEU A 59 9.13 2.96 -0.76
C LEU A 59 7.81 2.25 -0.53
N THR A 60 6.84 2.91 0.13
CA THR A 60 5.47 2.40 0.20
C THR A 60 4.56 3.15 -0.75
N ASP A 61 3.70 2.43 -1.46
CA ASP A 61 2.58 3.07 -2.15
C ASP A 61 1.55 3.58 -1.13
N SER A 62 0.61 4.41 -1.58
CA SER A 62 -0.41 4.99 -0.68
C SER A 62 -1.50 3.98 -0.29
N GLY A 63 -1.55 2.83 -0.96
CA GLY A 63 -2.66 1.88 -0.93
C GLY A 63 -3.91 2.35 -1.70
N GLY A 64 -3.91 3.58 -2.21
CA GLY A 64 -5.03 4.14 -2.98
C GLY A 64 -5.36 3.24 -4.15
N TYR A 65 -4.40 3.01 -5.07
CA TYR A 65 -4.64 2.30 -6.33
C TYR A 65 -5.35 0.95 -6.17
N GLN A 66 -4.97 0.13 -5.18
CA GLN A 66 -5.59 -1.18 -4.93
C GLN A 66 -7.01 -1.04 -4.39
N VAL A 67 -7.28 -0.01 -3.58
CA VAL A 67 -8.65 0.32 -3.22
C VAL A 67 -9.43 0.80 -4.46
N PHE A 68 -8.79 1.52 -5.40
CA PHE A 68 -9.42 1.95 -6.64
C PHE A 68 -9.77 0.81 -7.61
N SER A 69 -8.92 -0.21 -7.68
CA SER A 69 -9.13 -1.34 -8.60
C SER A 69 -10.24 -2.30 -8.16
N LEU A 70 -10.70 -2.22 -6.91
CA LEU A 70 -11.81 -3.02 -6.36
C LEU A 70 -13.18 -2.38 -6.66
N SER A 71 -13.43 -2.05 -7.92
CA SER A 71 -14.54 -1.20 -8.41
C SER A 71 -15.91 -1.47 -7.77
N ASP A 72 -16.22 -2.73 -7.45
CA ASP A 72 -17.57 -3.14 -7.07
C ASP A 72 -17.84 -3.04 -5.56
N SER A 73 -16.79 -2.86 -4.75
CA SER A 73 -16.89 -2.97 -3.28
C SER A 73 -16.40 -1.72 -2.53
N ARG A 74 -16.47 -0.55 -3.17
CA ARG A 74 -15.99 0.72 -2.60
C ARG A 74 -16.99 1.85 -2.68
N LYS A 75 -16.91 2.78 -1.73
CA LYS A 75 -17.60 4.07 -1.73
C LYS A 75 -16.57 5.16 -1.46
N MET A 76 -16.47 6.11 -2.38
CA MET A 76 -15.56 7.25 -2.26
C MET A 76 -16.31 8.50 -1.80
N THR A 77 -15.63 9.34 -1.03
CA THR A 77 -16.04 10.70 -0.63
C THR A 77 -14.79 11.58 -0.57
N GLU A 78 -14.94 12.90 -0.46
CA GLU A 78 -13.79 13.81 -0.22
C GLU A 78 -12.96 13.43 1.00
N GLU A 79 -13.57 12.84 2.02
CA GLU A 79 -12.88 12.41 3.24
C GLU A 79 -12.00 11.17 3.05
N GLY A 80 -12.23 10.37 2.00
CA GLY A 80 -11.48 9.16 1.75
C GLY A 80 -12.30 8.06 1.08
N VAL A 81 -11.84 6.82 1.24
CA VAL A 81 -12.44 5.66 0.58
C VAL A 81 -12.81 4.59 1.59
N LYS A 82 -14.09 4.23 1.62
CA LYS A 82 -14.60 3.05 2.31
C LYS A 82 -14.58 1.86 1.37
N PHE A 83 -14.03 0.74 1.80
CA PHE A 83 -13.99 -0.48 0.98
C PHE A 83 -14.24 -1.73 1.82
N LYS A 84 -14.61 -2.81 1.15
CA LYS A 84 -14.73 -4.14 1.74
C LYS A 84 -13.43 -4.92 1.52
N SER A 85 -12.87 -5.46 2.60
CA SER A 85 -11.70 -6.33 2.57
C SER A 85 -11.99 -7.60 1.75
N HIS A 86 -11.10 -7.94 0.82
CA HIS A 86 -11.15 -9.17 0.04
C HIS A 86 -10.75 -10.42 0.84
N ILE A 87 -10.21 -10.26 2.06
CA ILE A 87 -9.72 -11.36 2.88
C ILE A 87 -10.85 -11.93 3.74
N ASP A 88 -11.59 -11.07 4.42
CA ASP A 88 -12.58 -11.44 5.44
C ASP A 88 -13.94 -10.74 5.26
N GLY A 89 -14.07 -9.86 4.26
CA GLY A 89 -15.30 -9.12 4.00
C GLY A 89 -15.58 -7.99 4.98
N SER A 90 -14.66 -7.67 5.90
CA SER A 90 -14.82 -6.54 6.83
C SER A 90 -14.74 -5.19 6.10
N TYR A 91 -15.37 -4.16 6.67
CA TYR A 91 -15.34 -2.82 6.08
C TYR A 91 -14.22 -1.98 6.69
N HIS A 92 -13.47 -1.32 5.82
CA HIS A 92 -12.37 -0.43 6.17
C HIS A 92 -12.57 0.95 5.56
N PHE A 93 -11.91 1.95 6.14
CA PHE A 93 -11.89 3.32 5.65
C PHE A 93 -10.45 3.83 5.64
N ILE A 94 -10.02 4.38 4.50
CA ILE A 94 -8.70 5.02 4.35
C ILE A 94 -8.90 6.46 3.89
N SER A 95 -8.44 7.39 4.72
CA SER A 95 -8.27 8.81 4.38
C SER A 95 -6.80 9.10 4.06
N PRO A 96 -6.46 10.29 3.51
CA PRO A 96 -5.07 10.72 3.38
C PRO A 96 -4.27 10.62 4.69
N GLU A 97 -4.86 11.05 5.80
CA GLU A 97 -4.22 11.02 7.13
C GLU A 97 -3.97 9.57 7.58
N LYS A 98 -4.97 8.69 7.36
CA LYS A 98 -4.85 7.27 7.71
C LYS A 98 -3.80 6.57 6.86
N SER A 99 -3.72 6.87 5.56
CA SER A 99 -2.68 6.34 4.68
C SER A 99 -1.28 6.74 5.18
N MET A 100 -1.10 8.02 5.55
CA MET A 100 0.18 8.50 6.09
C MET A 100 0.51 7.90 7.46
N GLU A 101 -0.49 7.64 8.31
CA GLU A 101 -0.32 6.94 9.59
C GLU A 101 0.13 5.49 9.36
N ILE A 102 -0.54 4.77 8.46
CA ILE A 102 -0.23 3.37 8.13
C ILE A 102 1.20 3.27 7.59
N GLN A 103 1.60 4.13 6.63
CA GLN A 103 2.95 4.10 6.07
C GLN A 103 4.03 4.39 7.14
N ARG A 104 3.74 5.29 8.10
CA ARG A 104 4.61 5.52 9.28
C ARG A 104 4.70 4.30 10.19
N GLN A 105 3.61 3.58 10.42
CA GLN A 105 3.60 2.35 11.23
C GLN A 105 4.32 1.19 10.54
N ILE A 106 4.20 1.11 9.21
CA ILE A 106 5.00 0.19 8.38
C ILE A 106 6.49 0.52 8.51
N GLY A 107 6.83 1.80 8.68
CA GLY A 107 8.21 2.25 8.88
C GLY A 107 9.03 2.24 7.60
N ALA A 108 8.42 2.65 6.48
CA ALA A 108 9.12 2.84 5.21
C ALA A 108 9.91 4.16 5.18
N ASP A 109 10.87 4.29 4.25
CA ASP A 109 11.71 5.48 4.12
C ASP A 109 11.08 6.55 3.21
N ILE A 110 10.32 6.10 2.20
CA ILE A 110 9.67 6.98 1.23
C ILE A 110 8.18 6.68 1.20
N PHE A 111 7.36 7.70 1.45
CA PHE A 111 5.91 7.61 1.46
C PHE A 111 5.32 8.23 0.21
N MET A 112 4.36 7.52 -0.39
CA MET A 112 3.55 8.08 -1.46
C MET A 112 2.31 8.74 -0.86
N ALA A 113 2.02 9.96 -1.33
CA ALA A 113 0.80 10.66 -0.94
C ALA A 113 -0.44 9.87 -1.40
N PHE A 114 -1.50 9.90 -0.59
CA PHE A 114 -2.78 9.31 -0.96
C PHE A 114 -3.41 10.10 -2.11
N ASP A 115 -3.73 9.39 -3.19
CA ASP A 115 -4.17 9.95 -4.44
C ASP A 115 -5.37 9.17 -4.99
N GLU A 116 -6.07 9.77 -5.94
CA GLU A 116 -7.05 9.08 -6.75
C GLU A 116 -6.46 8.71 -8.11
N CYS A 117 -6.53 7.42 -8.43
CA CYS A 117 -6.24 6.95 -9.77
C CYS A 117 -7.46 7.13 -10.68
N THR A 118 -7.40 8.14 -11.54
CA THR A 118 -8.45 8.43 -12.51
C THR A 118 -8.39 7.46 -13.69
N PRO A 119 -9.52 6.98 -14.23
CA PRO A 119 -9.53 6.08 -15.38
C PRO A 119 -8.79 6.68 -16.58
N TYR A 120 -8.09 5.82 -17.32
CA TYR A 120 -7.44 6.21 -18.57
C TYR A 120 -8.48 6.71 -19.59
N LEU A 121 -8.18 7.79 -20.32
CA LEU A 121 -9.06 8.45 -21.30
C LEU A 121 -10.36 9.05 -20.74
N VAL A 122 -10.41 9.39 -19.45
CA VAL A 122 -11.55 10.11 -18.88
C VAL A 122 -11.59 11.57 -19.33
N SER A 123 -12.77 12.07 -19.74
CA SER A 123 -12.94 13.49 -20.05
C SER A 123 -12.86 14.34 -18.77
N THR A 124 -12.37 15.58 -18.88
CA THR A 124 -12.14 16.50 -17.75
C THR A 124 -13.38 16.67 -16.85
N ILE A 125 -14.58 16.59 -17.43
CA ILE A 125 -15.86 16.74 -16.72
C ILE A 125 -16.15 15.55 -15.79
N LYS A 126 -15.81 14.32 -16.20
CA LYS A 126 -16.05 13.11 -15.40
C LYS A 126 -15.06 12.98 -14.23
N ARG A 127 -13.89 13.61 -14.31
CA ARG A 127 -12.84 13.58 -13.28
C ARG A 127 -13.30 14.16 -11.93
N LYS A 128 -14.15 15.20 -11.94
CA LYS A 128 -14.69 15.83 -10.71
C LYS A 128 -15.83 15.07 -10.05
N LEU A 129 -16.41 14.07 -10.72
CA LEU A 129 -17.57 13.32 -10.20
C LEU A 129 -17.17 12.16 -9.29
N GLN A 130 -15.91 11.70 -9.32
CA GLN A 130 -15.50 10.53 -8.53
C GLN A 130 -15.33 10.82 -7.02
N TRP A 131 -15.06 12.08 -6.66
CA TRP A 131 -14.98 12.53 -5.26
C TRP A 131 -16.36 12.94 -4.67
N LYS A 132 -17.43 12.93 -5.48
CA LYS A 132 -18.79 13.29 -5.06
C LYS A 132 -19.61 12.06 -4.70
#